data_AF-A0A1V5GJ83-F1
#
_entry.id   AF-A0A1V5GJ83-F1
#
_cell.length_a   1.000
_cell.length_b   1.000
_cell.length_c   1.000
_cell.angle_alpha   90.00
_cell.angle_beta   90.00
_cell.angle_gamma   90.00
#
_symmetry.space_group_name_H-M   'P 1'
#
loop_
_entity.id
_entity.type
_entity.pdbx_description
1 polymer ?
#
loop_
_entity_poly.entity_id
_entity_poly.type
_entity_poly.pdbx_seq_one_letter_code
_entity_poly.pdbx_strand_id
1 'polypeptide(L)' 'MHTSKKQRQASVKLKGDISSMLKSTKKYLPHRTYCELCAAVDNAADYTTKKGLILACFQAKKNNF' A
#
# COMPACT_ATOMS: atom_id res chain seq x y z
N MET A 1 -11.72 6.96 -33.99
CA MET A 1 -10.77 6.12 -33.24
C MET A 1 -10.38 6.86 -31.96
N HIS A 2 -11.21 6.80 -30.91
CA HIS A 2 -10.90 7.38 -29.60
C HIS A 2 -10.63 6.23 -28.63
N THR A 3 -9.36 5.88 -28.47
CA THR A 3 -8.93 4.95 -27.44
C THR A 3 -8.93 5.67 -26.10
N SER A 4 -10.11 5.80 -25.50
CA SER A 4 -10.22 6.02 -24.05
C SER A 4 -9.65 4.80 -23.36
N LYS A 5 -8.33 4.78 -23.18
CA LYS A 5 -7.65 3.92 -22.22
C LYS A 5 -8.14 4.37 -20.85
N LYS A 6 -9.32 3.87 -20.48
CA LYS A 6 -9.84 3.84 -19.12
C LYS A 6 -8.68 3.28 -18.31
N GLN A 7 -7.92 4.16 -17.66
CA GLN A 7 -6.86 3.78 -16.76
C GLN A 7 -7.54 2.81 -15.80
N ARG A 8 -7.29 1.51 -15.99
CA ARG A 8 -7.48 0.53 -14.94
C ARG A 8 -6.56 1.05 -13.85
N GLN A 9 -7.10 1.91 -12.99
CA GLN A 9 -6.62 2.01 -11.64
C GLN A 9 -6.73 0.58 -11.16
N ALA A 10 -5.61 -0.15 -11.25
CA ALA A 10 -5.39 -1.30 -10.42
C ALA A 10 -5.45 -0.72 -9.02
N SER A 11 -6.67 -0.59 -8.49
CA SER A 11 -6.93 -0.59 -7.08
C SER A 11 -6.32 -1.91 -6.66
N VAL A 12 -5.06 -1.87 -6.23
CA VAL A 12 -4.38 -2.99 -5.61
C VAL A 12 -5.28 -3.31 -4.44
N LYS A 13 -6.20 -4.25 -4.64
CA LYS A 13 -7.12 -4.72 -3.61
C LYS A 13 -6.23 -5.54 -2.69
N LEU A 14 -5.55 -4.84 -1.79
CA LEU A 14 -4.93 -5.44 -0.62
C LEU A 14 -6.08 -5.98 0.24
N LYS A 15 -6.49 -7.21 -0.09
CA LYS A 15 -7.42 -8.02 0.68
C LYS A 15 -6.58 -9.06 1.41
N GLY A 16 -6.66 -9.06 2.73
CA GLY A 16 -5.92 -9.96 3.61
C GLY A 16 -5.56 -9.30 4.94
N ASP A 17 -4.99 -10.08 5.83
CA ASP A 17 -4.47 -9.61 7.12
C ASP A 17 -3.30 -8.64 6.94
N ILE A 18 -3.08 -7.80 7.96
CA ILE A 18 -2.01 -6.79 7.98
C ILE A 18 -0.64 -7.39 7.60
N SER A 19 -0.34 -8.59 8.10
CA SER A 19 0.90 -9.32 7.79
C SER A 19 1.05 -9.61 6.29
N SER A 20 -0.01 -10.06 5.62
CA SER A 20 -0.01 -10.34 4.18
C SER A 20 0.14 -9.05 3.36
N MET A 21 -0.47 -7.95 3.82
CA MET A 21 -0.34 -6.64 3.20
C MET A 21 1.09 -6.08 3.35
N LEU A 22 1.72 -6.25 4.51
CA LEU A 22 3.12 -5.86 4.75
C LEU A 22 4.11 -6.69 3.90
N LYS A 23 3.91 -8.00 3.81
CA LYS A 23 4.74 -8.84 2.91
C LYS A 23 4.65 -8.36 1.46
N SER A 24 3.46 -7.93 1.03
CA SER A 24 3.28 -7.36 -0.30
C SER A 24 4.02 -6.04 -0.44
N THR A 25 3.92 -5.11 0.51
CA THR A 25 4.66 -3.84 0.45
C THR A 25 6.17 -4.03 0.44
N LYS A 26 6.71 -5.03 1.16
CA LYS A 26 8.16 -5.33 1.17
C LYS A 26 8.73 -5.55 -0.24
N LYS A 27 7.95 -6.13 -1.16
CA LYS A 27 8.36 -6.36 -2.54
C LYS A 27 8.41 -5.08 -3.38
N TYR A 28 7.65 -4.06 -2.99
CA TYR A 28 7.50 -2.82 -3.76
C TYR A 28 8.16 -1.61 -3.11
N LEU A 29 8.48 -1.64 -1.82
CA LEU A 29 9.10 -0.53 -1.08
C LEU A 29 10.60 -0.78 -0.85
N PRO A 30 11.42 0.28 -0.85
CA PRO A 30 12.77 0.21 -0.31
C PRO A 30 12.75 -0.29 1.13
N HIS A 31 13.81 -1.00 1.54
CA HIS A 31 13.90 -1.57 2.89
C HIS A 31 13.68 -0.53 4.00
N ARG A 32 14.24 0.68 3.83
CA ARG A 32 14.09 1.79 4.78
C ARG A 32 12.61 2.20 4.97
N THR A 33 11.91 2.47 3.86
CA THR A 33 10.49 2.83 3.86
C THR A 33 9.60 1.68 4.37
N TYR A 34 9.98 0.43 4.11
CA TYR A 34 9.29 -0.73 4.66
C TYR A 34 9.42 -0.80 6.20
N CYS A 35 10.60 -0.54 6.75
CA CYS A 35 10.80 -0.50 8.20
C CYS A 35 10.00 0.63 8.86
N GLU A 36 9.97 1.81 8.25
CA GLU A 36 9.15 2.95 8.72
C GLU A 36 7.66 2.61 8.70
N LEU A 37 7.17 1.97 7.63
CA LEU A 37 5.79 1.49 7.55
C LEU A 37 5.48 0.45 8.62
N CYS A 38 6.38 -0.52 8.85
CA CYS A 38 6.21 -1.51 9.91
C CYS A 38 6.09 -0.85 11.28
N ALA A 39 6.96 0.11 11.60
CA ALA A 39 6.89 0.85 12.86
C ALA A 39 5.58 1.63 13.00
N ALA A 40 5.13 2.30 11.93
CA ALA A 40 3.85 3.02 11.94
C ALA A 40 2.64 2.09 12.12
N VAL A 41 2.67 0.91 11.49
CA VAL A 41 1.63 -0.12 11.63
C VAL A 41 1.64 -0.75 13.02
N ASP A 42 2.81 -0.93 13.63
CA ASP A 42 2.95 -1.48 14.98
C ASP A 42 2.43 -0.50 16.04
N ASN A 43 2.74 0.80 15.89
CA ASN A 43 2.25 1.88 16.76
C ASN A 43 0.74 2.17 16.62
N ALA A 44 0.09 1.72 15.55
CA ALA A 44 -1.34 1.91 15.38
C ALA A 44 -2.12 0.93 16.28
N ALA A 45 -3.13 1.42 17.00
CA ALA A 45 -3.99 0.59 17.85
C ALA A 45 -5.00 -0.23 17.02
N ASP A 46 -5.59 0.37 15.99
CA ASP A 46 -6.73 -0.20 15.27
C ASP A 46 -6.35 -0.85 13.93
N TYR A 47 -7.02 -1.96 13.62
CA TYR A 47 -6.87 -2.64 12.32
C TYR A 47 -7.16 -1.70 11.13
N THR A 48 -8.16 -0.83 11.25
CA THR A 48 -8.53 0.14 10.22
C THR A 48 -7.37 1.10 9.94
N THR A 49 -6.74 1.62 11.00
CA THR A 49 -5.59 2.52 10.89
C THR A 49 -4.39 1.80 10.28
N LYS A 50 -4.08 0.58 10.74
CA LYS A 50 -3.02 -0.26 10.16
C LYS A 50 -3.21 -0.47 8.66
N LYS A 51 -4.44 -0.81 8.25
CA LYS A 51 -4.79 -1.01 6.84
C LYS A 51 -4.68 0.29 6.03
N GLY A 52 -5.14 1.40 6.59
CA GLY A 52 -5.06 2.74 5.98
C GLY A 52 -3.62 3.16 5.69
N LEU A 53 -2.71 2.97 6.64
CA LEU A 53 -1.29 3.28 6.49
C LEU A 53 -0.64 2.49 5.34
N ILE A 54 -0.92 1.18 5.27
CA ILE A 54 -0.37 0.33 4.20
C ILE A 54 -0.92 0.72 2.82
N LEU A 55 -2.22 1.03 2.75
CA LEU A 55 -2.86 1.49 1.51
C LEU A 55 -2.32 2.87 1.07
N ALA A 56 -2.10 3.78 2.01
CA ALA A 56 -1.50 5.09 1.74
C ALA A 56 -0.09 4.95 1.17
N CYS A 57 0.74 4.06 1.74
CA CYS A 57 2.07 3.76 1.20
C CYS A 57 2.01 3.21 -0.24
N PHE A 58 1.05 2.34 -0.54
CA PHE A 58 0.85 1.84 -1.91
C PHE A 58 0.40 2.93 -2.88
N GLN A 59 -0.49 3.84 -2.44
CA GLN A 59 -0.98 4.94 -3.27
C GLN A 59 0.08 6.01 -3.51
N ALA A 60 0.90 6.35 -2.51
CA ALA A 60 1.98 7.32 -2.64
C ALA A 60 2.99 6.92 -3.74
N LYS A 61 3.27 5.62 -3.89
CA LYS A 61 4.11 5.13 -4.99
C LYS A 61 3.42 5.26 -6.36
N LYS A 62 2.09 5.11 -6.42
CA LYS A 62 1.32 5.18 -7.67
C LYS A 62 1.16 6.62 -8.20
N ASN A 63 1.30 7.63 -7.34
CA ASN A 63 1.11 9.03 -7.70
C ASN A 63 2.42 9.77 -8.01
N ASN A 64 3.57 9.08 -7.96
CA ASN A 64 4.89 9.62 -8.24
C ASN A 64 5.46 9.10 -9.57
N PHE A 65 4.57 8.71 -10.50
CA PHE A 65 4.90 8.22 -11.85
C PHE A 65 3.91 8.77 -12.87
#